data_AF-A0A2N3N3N5-F1
#
_entry.id   AF-A0A2N3N3N5-F1
#
_cell.length_a   1.000
_cell.length_b   1.000
_cell.length_c   1.000
_cell.angle_alpha   90.00
_cell.angle_beta   90.00
_cell.angle_gamma   90.00
#
_symmetry.space_group_name_H-M   'P 1'
#
loop_
_entity.id
_entity.type
_entity.pdbx_description
1 polymer ?
#
loop_
_entity_poly.entity_id
_entity_poly.type
_entity_poly.pdbx_seq_one_letter_code
_entity_poly.pdbx_strand_id
1 'polypeptide(L)'
;MPFSFSARNIGFIGFVAVATAALNKPGISLVACTLAILSLSQVLKLPVPVAILSAVAGFAPPLFLRAYRQRPVEALLVTGALFILTSVIFVEIRHVQLRHRRLHAPLSTARMWSQAKTPELQGHPRYVLAVLGSGGHTKEMLLMMEHSFPGSRNFHRRYLVTSGDHISLKHLKAFEERVKEGKKASGTYDTFVVTRARRVHQPLSTVPWSALRSILDIFPVLLSRPKAATVGKLMAYPDVIVTNGPATGFFVALLAHMLKIFYVVPEDKMQVLFIESWARIKTLSLTGKLLYYTGIPDLFLVQHEDVARKYGLLNAGWLVLPSVLRTRVVQ
;
A
#
# COMPACT_ATOMS: atom_id res chain seq x y z
N MET A 1 -13.02 -15.43 -0.91
CA MET A 1 -14.01 -14.61 -1.64
C MET A 1 -13.65 -14.70 -3.12
N PRO A 2 -14.62 -14.93 -4.03
CA PRO A 2 -14.31 -14.96 -5.45
C PRO A 2 -13.90 -13.56 -5.87
N PHE A 3 -12.85 -13.46 -6.67
CA PHE A 3 -12.42 -12.23 -7.32
C PHE A 3 -13.63 -11.64 -8.06
N SER A 4 -14.21 -10.55 -7.57
CA SER A 4 -15.27 -9.85 -8.28
C SER A 4 -14.65 -9.10 -9.45
N PHE A 5 -14.39 -9.83 -10.54
CA PHE A 5 -14.14 -9.23 -11.84
C PHE A 5 -15.42 -8.49 -12.23
N SER A 6 -15.35 -7.17 -12.36
CA SER A 6 -16.48 -6.37 -12.86
C SER A 6 -17.02 -6.99 -14.15
N ALA A 7 -18.35 -7.01 -14.35
CA ALA A 7 -18.99 -7.51 -15.57
C ALA A 7 -18.37 -6.91 -16.86
N ARG A 8 -17.79 -5.70 -16.77
CA ARG A 8 -17.03 -5.05 -17.85
C ARG A 8 -15.74 -5.78 -18.21
N ASN A 9 -15.02 -6.31 -17.23
CA ASN A 9 -13.80 -7.09 -17.44
C ASN A 9 -14.12 -8.47 -18.03
N ILE A 10 -15.24 -9.08 -17.63
CA ILE A 10 -15.69 -10.38 -18.17
C ILE A 10 -16.05 -10.23 -19.66
N GLY A 11 -16.79 -9.17 -20.03
CA GLY A 11 -17.11 -8.87 -21.42
C GLY A 11 -15.88 -8.57 -22.28
N PHE A 12 -14.89 -7.87 -21.73
CA PHE A 12 -13.62 -7.61 -22.43
C PHE A 12 -12.80 -8.89 -22.67
N ILE A 13 -12.69 -9.75 -21.66
CA ILE A 13 -12.00 -11.05 -21.78
C ILE A 13 -12.68 -11.92 -22.85
N GLY A 14 -14.02 -11.95 -22.86
CA GLY A 14 -14.79 -12.64 -23.90
C GLY A 14 -14.53 -12.09 -25.30
N PHE A 15 -14.47 -10.77 -25.47
CA PHE A 15 -14.14 -10.16 -26.75
C PHE A 15 -12.71 -10.47 -27.22
N VAL A 16 -11.73 -10.41 -26.31
CA VAL A 16 -10.34 -10.78 -26.59
C VAL A 16 -10.25 -12.24 -27.06
N ALA A 17 -10.99 -13.15 -26.42
CA ALA A 17 -11.05 -14.56 -26.82
C ALA A 17 -11.68 -14.78 -28.21
N VAL A 18 -12.71 -13.99 -28.56
CA VAL A 18 -13.34 -14.02 -29.89
C VAL A 18 -12.40 -13.43 -30.95
N ALA A 19 -11.73 -12.32 -30.64
CA ALA A 19 -10.76 -11.69 -31.54
C ALA A 19 -9.54 -12.60 -31.81
N THR A 20 -9.13 -13.42 -30.84
CA THR A 20 -8.04 -14.39 -31.01
C THR A 20 -8.46 -15.66 -31.72
N ALA A 21 -9.70 -16.13 -31.52
CA ALA A 21 -10.29 -17.18 -32.35
C ALA A 21 -10.36 -16.75 -33.84
N ALA A 22 -10.58 -15.46 -34.11
CA ALA A 22 -10.59 -14.93 -35.46
C ALA A 22 -9.21 -14.95 -36.16
N LEU A 23 -8.09 -14.85 -35.42
CA LEU A 23 -6.75 -14.95 -36.00
C LEU A 23 -6.38 -16.33 -36.56
N ASN A 24 -7.13 -17.37 -36.21
CA ASN A 24 -6.97 -18.68 -36.83
C ASN A 24 -7.57 -18.74 -38.25
N LYS A 25 -8.27 -17.69 -38.71
CA LYS A 25 -8.76 -17.56 -40.08
C LYS A 25 -7.73 -16.86 -40.97
N PRO A 26 -7.48 -17.37 -42.20
CA PRO A 26 -6.57 -16.72 -43.14
C PRO A 26 -7.08 -15.32 -43.50
N GLY A 27 -6.19 -14.32 -43.44
CA GLY A 27 -6.46 -12.93 -43.87
C GLY A 27 -6.64 -11.89 -42.76
N ILE A 28 -6.68 -12.28 -41.48
CA ILE A 28 -6.79 -11.33 -40.35
C ILE A 28 -5.40 -10.99 -39.82
N SER A 29 -5.02 -9.72 -39.92
CA SER A 29 -3.73 -9.21 -39.43
C SER A 29 -3.72 -9.07 -37.90
N LEU A 30 -2.62 -9.49 -37.26
CA LEU A 30 -2.34 -9.29 -35.83
C LEU A 30 -2.48 -7.82 -35.42
N VAL A 31 -2.18 -6.90 -36.34
CA VAL A 31 -2.29 -5.44 -36.16
C VAL A 31 -3.75 -5.01 -36.04
N ALA A 32 -4.65 -5.60 -36.84
CA ALA A 32 -6.08 -5.26 -36.80
C ALA A 32 -6.73 -5.72 -35.49
N CYS A 33 -6.40 -6.92 -35.00
CA CYS A 33 -6.93 -7.41 -33.72
C CYS A 33 -6.36 -6.65 -32.52
N THR A 34 -5.08 -6.25 -32.53
CA THR A 34 -4.50 -5.43 -31.46
C THR A 34 -5.10 -4.03 -31.41
N LEU A 35 -5.32 -3.39 -32.56
CA LEU A 35 -6.02 -2.09 -32.64
C LEU A 35 -7.48 -2.20 -32.17
N ALA A 36 -8.18 -3.29 -32.49
CA ALA A 36 -9.55 -3.54 -32.02
C ALA A 36 -9.66 -3.75 -30.50
N ILE A 37 -8.67 -4.43 -29.89
CA ILE A 37 -8.62 -4.60 -28.43
C ILE A 37 -8.29 -3.28 -27.74
N LEU A 38 -7.37 -2.48 -28.30
CA LEU A 38 -7.05 -1.15 -27.80
C LEU A 38 -8.24 -0.19 -27.93
N SER A 39 -8.96 -0.18 -29.06
CA SER A 39 -10.15 0.66 -29.24
C SER A 39 -11.28 0.26 -28.30
N LEU A 40 -11.55 -1.04 -28.13
CA LEU A 40 -12.56 -1.51 -27.17
C LEU A 40 -12.16 -1.19 -25.72
N SER A 41 -10.87 -1.21 -25.39
CA SER A 41 -10.39 -0.83 -24.06
C SER A 41 -10.66 0.65 -23.74
N GLN A 42 -10.59 1.53 -24.74
CA GLN A 42 -10.95 2.94 -24.61
C GLN A 42 -12.46 3.10 -24.38
N VAL A 43 -13.29 2.33 -25.08
CA VAL A 43 -14.76 2.33 -24.90
C VAL A 43 -15.15 1.84 -23.50
N LEU A 44 -14.46 0.82 -22.98
CA LEU A 44 -14.72 0.25 -21.65
C LEU A 44 -14.05 1.03 -20.50
N LYS A 45 -13.29 2.10 -20.82
CA LYS A 45 -12.48 2.88 -19.87
C LYS A 45 -11.56 2.01 -19.02
N LEU A 46 -11.05 0.93 -19.59
CA LEU A 46 -10.09 0.08 -18.90
C LEU A 46 -8.77 0.84 -18.77
N PRO A 47 -8.03 0.65 -17.67
CA PRO A 47 -6.69 1.19 -17.57
C PRO A 47 -5.85 0.63 -18.73
N VAL A 48 -5.14 1.50 -19.46
CA VAL A 48 -4.25 1.12 -20.57
C VAL A 48 -3.36 -0.09 -20.24
N PRO A 49 -2.77 -0.21 -19.02
CA PRO A 49 -1.96 -1.39 -18.68
C PRO A 49 -2.76 -2.70 -18.64
N VAL A 50 -4.03 -2.66 -18.22
CA VAL A 50 -4.93 -3.83 -18.20
C VAL A 50 -5.31 -4.23 -19.62
N ALA A 51 -5.56 -3.24 -20.50
CA ALA A 51 -5.84 -3.48 -21.91
C ALA A 51 -4.69 -4.20 -22.62
N ILE A 52 -3.45 -3.76 -22.37
CA ILE A 52 -2.23 -4.36 -22.93
C ILE A 52 -2.07 -5.80 -22.43
N LEU A 53 -2.24 -6.04 -21.13
CA LEU A 53 -2.15 -7.39 -20.55
C LEU A 53 -3.20 -8.35 -21.12
N SER A 54 -4.44 -7.89 -21.27
CA SER A 54 -5.49 -8.73 -21.87
C SER A 54 -5.19 -9.02 -23.34
N ALA A 55 -4.70 -8.05 -24.12
CA ALA A 55 -4.29 -8.28 -25.51
C ALA A 55 -3.19 -9.34 -25.59
N VAL A 56 -2.14 -9.23 -24.75
CA VAL A 56 -1.06 -10.22 -24.68
C VAL A 56 -1.59 -11.60 -24.27
N ALA A 57 -2.45 -11.67 -23.25
CA ALA A 57 -3.06 -12.92 -22.79
C ALA A 57 -3.93 -13.59 -23.86
N GLY A 58 -4.52 -12.82 -24.77
CA GLY A 58 -5.28 -13.34 -25.90
C GLY A 58 -4.39 -13.95 -26.99
N PHE A 59 -3.34 -13.24 -27.43
CA PHE A 59 -2.54 -13.64 -28.59
C PHE A 59 -1.40 -14.61 -28.28
N ALA A 60 -0.87 -14.57 -27.06
CA ALA A 60 0.28 -15.39 -26.67
C ALA A 60 -0.01 -16.92 -26.68
N PRO A 61 -1.16 -17.43 -26.21
CA PRO A 61 -1.40 -18.88 -26.13
C PRO A 61 -1.37 -19.63 -27.48
N PRO A 62 -2.05 -19.19 -28.57
CA PRO A 62 -2.01 -19.90 -29.85
C PRO A 62 -0.63 -19.84 -30.52
N LEU A 63 0.09 -18.72 -30.39
CA LEU A 63 1.46 -18.57 -30.87
C LEU A 63 2.43 -19.48 -30.09
N PHE A 64 2.26 -19.54 -28.76
CA PHE A 64 3.02 -20.43 -27.89
C PHE A 64 2.80 -21.90 -28.25
N LEU A 65 1.55 -22.35 -28.41
CA LEU A 65 1.26 -23.75 -28.78
C LEU A 65 1.89 -24.14 -30.12
N ARG A 66 1.87 -23.24 -31.10
CA ARG A 66 2.52 -23.46 -32.41
C ARG A 66 4.04 -23.55 -32.29
N ALA A 67 4.66 -22.64 -31.54
CA ALA A 67 6.11 -22.64 -31.31
C ALA A 67 6.55 -23.85 -30.46
N TYR A 68 5.79 -24.20 -29.42
CA TYR A 68 6.07 -25.31 -28.51
C TYR A 68 6.07 -26.66 -29.23
N ARG A 69 5.17 -26.84 -30.21
CA ARG A 69 5.10 -28.05 -31.03
C ARG A 69 6.34 -28.27 -31.90
N GLN A 70 7.05 -27.21 -32.29
CA GLN A 70 8.25 -27.29 -33.11
C GLN A 70 9.53 -27.27 -32.27
N ARG A 71 9.61 -26.39 -31.27
CA ARG A 71 10.79 -26.15 -30.42
C ARG A 71 10.37 -25.83 -28.98
N PRO A 72 10.13 -26.85 -28.13
CA PRO A 72 9.50 -26.65 -26.82
C PRO A 72 10.37 -25.83 -25.84
N VAL A 73 11.68 -26.07 -25.81
CA VAL A 73 12.61 -25.38 -24.90
C VAL A 73 12.74 -23.90 -25.28
N GLU A 74 12.96 -23.61 -26.56
CA GLU A 74 13.04 -22.22 -27.06
C GLU A 74 11.73 -21.47 -26.82
N ALA A 75 10.59 -22.11 -27.09
CA ALA A 75 9.28 -21.53 -26.85
C ALA A 75 9.05 -21.18 -25.38
N LEU A 76 9.46 -22.05 -24.44
CA LEU A 76 9.36 -21.80 -23.00
C LEU A 76 10.27 -20.64 -22.56
N LEU A 77 11.52 -20.60 -23.02
CA LEU A 77 12.47 -19.54 -22.68
C LEU A 77 12.01 -18.18 -23.21
N VAL A 78 11.61 -18.10 -24.48
CA VAL A 78 11.15 -16.85 -25.10
C VAL A 78 9.87 -16.37 -24.43
N THR A 79 8.91 -17.26 -24.18
CA THR A 79 7.64 -16.87 -23.53
C THR A 79 7.87 -16.44 -22.09
N GLY A 80 8.75 -17.12 -21.35
CA GLY A 80 9.15 -16.71 -20.00
C GLY A 80 9.81 -15.33 -19.98
N ALA A 81 10.74 -15.07 -20.90
CA ALA A 81 11.40 -13.77 -21.02
C ALA A 81 10.41 -12.65 -21.38
N LEU A 82 9.50 -12.88 -22.32
CA LEU A 82 8.45 -11.93 -22.69
C LEU A 82 7.49 -11.67 -21.52
N PHE A 83 7.14 -12.70 -20.76
CA PHE A 83 6.29 -12.56 -19.57
C PHE A 83 6.96 -11.71 -18.49
N ILE A 84 8.25 -11.92 -18.23
CA ILE A 84 9.03 -11.11 -17.28
C ILE A 84 9.09 -9.67 -17.76
N LEU A 85 9.44 -9.45 -19.04
CA LEU A 85 9.55 -8.11 -19.62
C LEU A 85 8.21 -7.34 -19.56
N THR A 86 7.11 -7.99 -19.96
CA THR A 86 5.77 -7.37 -19.92
C THR A 86 5.31 -7.10 -18.49
N SER A 87 5.63 -7.99 -17.54
CA SER A 87 5.34 -7.79 -16.12
C SER A 87 6.10 -6.60 -15.54
N VAL A 88 7.39 -6.46 -15.85
CA VAL A 88 8.21 -5.31 -15.43
C VAL A 88 7.65 -4.01 -16.00
N ILE A 89 7.36 -3.97 -17.31
CA ILE A 89 6.75 -2.81 -17.97
C ILE A 89 5.42 -2.44 -17.31
N PHE A 90 4.56 -3.43 -17.02
CA PHE A 90 3.29 -3.20 -16.33
C PHE A 90 3.49 -2.59 -14.95
N VAL A 91 4.38 -3.16 -14.14
CA VAL A 91 4.68 -2.68 -12.78
C VAL A 91 5.21 -1.25 -12.82
N GLU A 92 6.14 -0.94 -13.73
CA GLU A 92 6.70 0.41 -13.89
C GLU A 92 5.64 1.43 -14.31
N ILE A 93 4.85 1.12 -15.35
CA ILE A 93 3.77 2.01 -15.80
C ILE A 93 2.78 2.26 -14.66
N ARG A 94 2.39 1.22 -13.92
CA ARG A 94 1.48 1.36 -12.78
C ARG A 94 2.09 2.16 -11.64
N HIS A 95 3.36 1.93 -11.33
CA HIS A 95 4.08 2.70 -10.32
C HIS A 95 4.13 4.19 -10.68
N VAL A 96 4.46 4.53 -11.94
CA VAL A 96 4.46 5.90 -12.44
C VAL A 96 3.05 6.52 -12.41
N GLN A 97 2.02 5.78 -12.82
CA GLN A 97 0.63 6.25 -12.76
C GLN A 97 0.18 6.57 -11.33
N LEU A 98 0.48 5.70 -10.37
CA LEU A 98 0.17 5.93 -8.96
C LEU A 98 0.93 7.16 -8.43
N ARG A 99 2.22 7.32 -8.78
CA ARG A 99 3.00 8.51 -8.44
C ARG A 99 2.42 9.79 -9.05
N HIS A 100 2.06 9.77 -10.33
CA HIS A 100 1.49 10.91 -11.02
C HIS A 100 0.15 11.33 -10.40
N ARG A 101 -0.74 10.38 -10.12
CA ARG A 101 -2.01 10.66 -9.45
C ARG A 101 -1.83 11.33 -8.08
N ARG A 102 -0.83 10.89 -7.30
CA ARG A 102 -0.48 11.52 -6.03
C ARG A 102 0.01 12.96 -6.16
N LEU A 103 0.74 13.28 -7.22
CA LEU A 103 1.19 14.65 -7.46
C LEU A 103 0.00 15.59 -7.77
N HIS A 104 -1.02 15.10 -8.49
CA HIS A 104 -2.19 15.90 -8.87
C HIS A 104 -3.34 15.87 -7.85
N ALA A 105 -3.38 14.85 -6.99
CA ALA A 105 -4.32 14.73 -5.89
C ALA A 105 -3.54 14.40 -4.60
N PRO A 106 -2.69 15.32 -4.11
CA PRO A 106 -1.87 15.08 -2.95
C PRO A 106 -2.74 14.76 -1.75
N LEU A 107 -2.30 13.78 -0.98
CA LEU A 107 -2.85 13.51 0.34
C LEU A 107 -2.63 14.74 1.21
N SER A 108 -3.67 15.56 1.27
CA SER A 108 -3.65 16.72 2.13
C SER A 108 -3.58 16.21 3.56
N THR A 109 -2.55 16.65 4.26
CA THR A 109 -2.45 16.57 5.71
C THR A 109 -3.76 17.08 6.34
N ALA A 110 -4.34 18.17 5.84
CA ALA A 110 -5.64 18.64 6.26
C ALA A 110 -6.80 17.66 5.97
N ARG A 111 -6.80 16.87 4.89
CA ARG A 111 -7.84 15.82 4.71
C ARG A 111 -7.68 14.64 5.66
N MET A 112 -6.45 14.31 6.06
CA MET A 112 -6.19 13.27 7.07
C MET A 112 -6.51 13.76 8.49
N TRP A 113 -6.20 15.03 8.80
CA TRP A 113 -6.24 15.61 10.15
C TRP A 113 -7.40 16.60 10.43
N SER A 114 -7.83 17.47 9.49
CA SER A 114 -8.98 18.40 9.71
C SER A 114 -10.30 17.63 9.89
N GLN A 115 -10.39 16.51 9.19
CA GLN A 115 -11.43 15.51 9.30
C GLN A 115 -11.58 14.93 10.73
N ALA A 116 -10.56 15.03 11.59
CA ALA A 116 -10.62 14.59 12.99
C ALA A 116 -11.24 15.63 13.94
N LYS A 117 -11.41 16.90 13.51
CA LYS A 117 -11.92 17.99 14.37
C LYS A 117 -13.31 18.50 13.99
N THR A 118 -13.78 18.31 12.76
CA THR A 118 -15.12 18.77 12.34
C THR A 118 -16.24 17.86 12.89
N PRO A 119 -17.26 18.39 13.60
CA PRO A 119 -18.36 17.63 14.19
C PRO A 119 -19.17 16.79 13.18
N GLU A 120 -19.38 17.31 11.96
CA GLU A 120 -20.13 16.63 10.88
C GLU A 120 -19.53 15.28 10.45
N LEU A 121 -18.21 15.10 10.62
CA LEU A 121 -17.50 13.88 10.21
C LEU A 121 -17.32 12.85 11.35
N GLN A 122 -17.79 13.15 12.57
CA GLN A 122 -17.73 12.21 13.70
C GLN A 122 -18.55 10.93 13.46
N GLY A 123 -19.48 10.96 12.49
CA GLY A 123 -20.27 9.80 12.07
C GLY A 123 -19.59 8.85 11.07
N HIS A 124 -18.55 9.27 10.35
CA HIS A 124 -17.95 8.42 9.33
C HIS A 124 -17.01 7.36 9.93
N PRO A 125 -17.13 6.08 9.52
CA PRO A 125 -16.21 5.04 9.95
C PRO A 125 -14.79 5.36 9.48
N ARG A 126 -13.81 5.09 10.33
CA ARG A 126 -12.39 5.28 10.02
C ARG A 126 -11.60 4.06 10.42
N TYR A 127 -10.66 3.67 9.58
CA TYR A 127 -9.80 2.53 9.84
C TYR A 127 -8.34 2.91 9.60
N VAL A 128 -7.56 2.96 10.68
CA VAL A 128 -6.10 3.22 10.64
C VAL A 128 -5.33 1.97 11.07
N LEU A 129 -4.26 1.67 10.34
CA LEU A 129 -3.28 0.66 10.71
C LEU A 129 -1.98 1.33 11.14
N ALA A 130 -1.52 1.08 12.36
CA ALA A 130 -0.26 1.55 12.88
C ALA A 130 0.75 0.40 12.98
N VAL A 131 1.91 0.57 12.35
CA VAL A 131 3.03 -0.37 12.47
C VAL A 131 3.89 0.06 13.65
N LEU A 132 3.89 -0.74 14.71
CA LEU A 132 4.69 -0.48 15.89
C LEU A 132 6.11 -1.02 15.66
N GLY A 133 7.10 -0.13 15.85
CA GLY A 133 8.51 -0.52 15.89
C GLY A 133 8.85 -1.32 17.14
N SER A 134 10.14 -1.47 17.46
CA SER A 134 10.56 -2.04 18.74
C SER A 134 11.16 -0.99 19.67
N GLY A 135 10.85 -1.07 20.96
CA GLY A 135 11.41 -0.17 21.98
C GLY A 135 10.89 1.28 21.85
N GLY A 136 11.80 2.24 21.72
CA GLY A 136 11.49 3.68 21.67
C GLY A 136 10.54 4.06 20.53
N HIS A 137 10.68 3.43 19.36
CA HIS A 137 9.80 3.68 18.21
C HIS A 137 8.32 3.40 18.50
N THR A 138 8.01 2.42 19.36
CA THR A 138 6.63 2.13 19.77
C THR A 138 6.05 3.27 20.58
N LYS A 139 6.79 3.78 21.57
CA LYS A 139 6.34 4.90 22.39
C LYS A 139 6.09 6.14 21.52
N GLU A 140 7.02 6.45 20.63
CA GLU A 140 6.86 7.55 19.66
C GLU A 140 5.59 7.38 18.82
N MET A 141 5.37 6.18 18.26
CA MET A 141 4.19 5.91 17.43
C MET A 141 2.89 6.02 18.22
N LEU A 142 2.82 5.45 19.43
CA LEU A 142 1.64 5.54 20.28
C LEU A 142 1.35 6.98 20.70
N LEU A 143 2.38 7.77 21.02
CA LEU A 143 2.23 9.20 21.31
C LEU A 143 1.71 9.98 20.10
N MET A 144 2.25 9.73 18.90
CA MET A 144 1.75 10.36 17.67
C MET A 144 0.29 9.96 17.40
N MET A 145 -0.07 8.70 17.64
CA MET A 145 -1.45 8.20 17.49
C MET A 145 -2.41 8.87 18.48
N GLU A 146 -1.99 9.07 19.73
CA GLU A 146 -2.77 9.75 20.78
C GLU A 146 -3.24 11.14 20.36
N HIS A 147 -2.31 11.91 19.81
CA HIS A 147 -2.47 13.30 19.43
C HIS A 147 -3.20 13.41 18.07
N SER A 148 -2.85 12.57 17.10
CA SER A 148 -3.34 12.67 15.72
C SER A 148 -4.75 12.12 15.53
N PHE A 149 -5.10 11.06 16.27
CA PHE A 149 -6.32 10.29 16.06
C PHE A 149 -7.13 10.23 17.35
N PRO A 150 -7.78 11.36 17.73
CA PRO A 150 -8.57 11.38 18.95
C PRO A 150 -9.68 10.32 18.83
N GLY A 151 -9.66 9.32 19.72
CA GLY A 151 -10.62 8.21 19.71
C GLY A 151 -12.07 8.69 19.55
N SER A 152 -12.77 8.10 18.59
CA SER A 152 -14.19 8.32 18.33
C SER A 152 -14.92 6.97 18.21
N ARG A 153 -16.24 6.95 18.39
CA ARG A 153 -17.06 5.73 18.37
C ARG A 153 -16.89 4.90 17.09
N ASN A 154 -16.70 5.56 15.95
CA ASN A 154 -16.62 4.95 14.63
C ASN A 154 -15.16 4.79 14.15
N PHE A 155 -14.19 4.84 15.06
CA PHE A 155 -12.78 4.67 14.75
C PHE A 155 -12.31 3.25 15.08
N HIS A 156 -11.61 2.62 14.13
CA HIS A 156 -10.94 1.34 14.31
C HIS A 156 -9.42 1.50 14.16
N ARG A 157 -8.68 1.00 15.15
CA ARG A 157 -7.20 1.01 15.18
C ARG A 157 -6.66 -0.40 15.10
N ARG A 158 -5.95 -0.70 14.04
CA ARG A 158 -5.19 -1.95 13.93
C ARG A 158 -3.74 -1.69 14.28
N TYR A 159 -3.21 -2.46 15.20
CA TYR A 159 -1.79 -2.40 15.56
C TYR A 159 -1.07 -3.63 15.04
N LEU A 160 -0.01 -3.40 14.29
CA LEU A 160 0.88 -4.44 13.83
C LEU A 160 2.14 -4.42 14.69
N VAL A 161 2.42 -5.52 15.39
CA VAL A 161 3.53 -5.65 16.34
C VAL A 161 4.44 -6.78 15.87
N THR A 162 5.75 -6.61 16.03
CA THR A 162 6.69 -7.66 15.64
C THR A 162 6.82 -8.75 16.71
N SER A 163 7.03 -10.00 16.28
CA SER A 163 7.25 -11.14 17.18
C SER A 163 8.47 -10.96 18.08
N GLY A 164 8.32 -11.36 19.34
CA GLY A 164 9.35 -11.21 20.37
C GLY A 164 9.38 -9.84 21.07
N ASP A 165 8.48 -8.92 20.73
CA ASP A 165 8.38 -7.60 21.39
C ASP A 165 7.21 -7.50 22.36
N HIS A 166 7.38 -8.14 23.52
CA HIS A 166 6.38 -8.11 24.59
C HIS A 166 6.26 -6.73 25.27
N ILE A 167 7.31 -5.91 25.21
CA ILE A 167 7.33 -4.57 25.81
C ILE A 167 6.41 -3.65 25.02
N SER A 168 6.49 -3.68 23.68
CA SER A 168 5.59 -2.92 22.82
C SER A 168 4.13 -3.32 23.00
N LEU A 169 3.83 -4.60 23.20
CA LEU A 169 2.47 -5.07 23.52
C LEU A 169 1.97 -4.50 24.86
N LYS A 170 2.82 -4.45 25.90
CA LYS A 170 2.45 -3.85 27.19
C LYS A 170 2.17 -2.35 27.05
N HIS A 171 3.02 -1.62 26.34
CA HIS A 171 2.81 -0.19 26.09
C HIS A 171 1.53 0.08 25.29
N LEU A 172 1.23 -0.76 24.31
CA LEU A 172 -0.01 -0.67 23.53
C LEU A 172 -1.25 -0.90 24.41
N LYS A 173 -1.24 -1.91 25.27
CA LYS A 173 -2.36 -2.17 26.20
C LYS A 173 -2.60 -0.99 27.12
N ALA A 174 -1.54 -0.48 27.76
CA ALA A 174 -1.63 0.70 28.62
C ALA A 174 -2.09 1.95 27.87
N PHE A 175 -1.72 2.09 26.59
CA PHE A 175 -2.20 3.17 25.73
C PHE A 175 -3.72 3.06 25.47
N GLU A 176 -4.21 1.89 25.05
CA GLU A 176 -5.64 1.70 24.78
C GLU A 176 -6.51 1.78 26.04
N GLU A 177 -5.96 1.43 27.22
CA GLU A 177 -6.61 1.66 28.52
C GLU A 177 -6.81 3.16 28.78
N ARG A 178 -5.76 3.98 28.62
CA ARG A 178 -5.88 5.45 28.75
C ARG A 178 -6.87 6.05 27.73
N VAL A 179 -6.88 5.54 26.50
CA VAL A 179 -7.83 6.00 25.47
C VAL A 179 -9.27 5.68 25.86
N LYS A 180 -9.51 4.54 26.54
CA LYS A 180 -10.83 4.17 27.08
C LYS A 180 -11.24 5.03 28.27
N GLU A 181 -10.32 5.29 29.18
CA GLU A 181 -10.58 6.09 30.40
C GLU A 181 -10.85 7.56 30.08
N GLY A 182 -10.09 8.14 29.14
CA GLY A 182 -10.18 9.56 28.80
C GLY A 182 -11.36 9.93 27.89
N LYS A 183 -12.06 8.98 27.25
CA LYS A 183 -13.13 9.26 26.26
C LYS A 183 -14.28 8.26 26.35
N LYS A 184 -15.51 8.77 26.57
CA LYS A 184 -16.78 7.99 26.60
C LYS A 184 -17.07 7.16 25.32
N ALA A 185 -16.35 7.39 24.22
CA ALA A 185 -16.47 6.62 22.98
C ALA A 185 -15.10 6.39 22.31
N SER A 186 -14.32 5.46 22.85
CA SER A 186 -12.93 5.18 22.47
C SER A 186 -12.77 4.39 21.16
N GLY A 187 -13.84 3.96 20.51
CA GLY A 187 -13.79 3.16 19.27
C GLY A 187 -13.37 1.71 19.53
N THR A 188 -12.84 1.05 18.51
CA THR A 188 -12.39 -0.36 18.61
C THR A 188 -10.93 -0.51 18.17
N TYR A 189 -10.27 -1.57 18.63
CA TYR A 189 -8.92 -1.88 18.19
C TYR A 189 -8.73 -3.39 18.02
N ASP A 190 -7.76 -3.78 17.21
CA ASP A 190 -7.22 -5.13 17.16
C ASP A 190 -5.69 -5.11 17.05
N THR A 191 -5.07 -6.25 17.31
CA THR A 191 -3.62 -6.37 17.33
C THR A 191 -3.21 -7.63 16.60
N PHE A 192 -2.26 -7.49 15.68
CA PHE A 192 -1.68 -8.59 14.92
C PHE A 192 -0.18 -8.65 15.19
N VAL A 193 0.28 -9.84 15.56
CA VAL A 193 1.71 -10.10 15.74
C VAL A 193 2.24 -10.73 14.45
N VAL A 194 3.25 -10.11 13.85
CA VAL A 194 3.89 -10.61 12.62
C VAL A 194 5.35 -10.95 12.86
N THR A 195 5.91 -11.85 12.05
CA THR A 195 7.33 -12.17 12.12
C THR A 195 8.19 -10.92 11.88
N ARG A 196 9.18 -10.71 12.75
CA ARG A 196 10.15 -9.62 12.60
C ARG A 196 10.98 -9.80 11.33
N ALA A 197 11.05 -8.76 10.50
CA ALA A 197 11.78 -8.74 9.24
C ALA A 197 13.27 -9.16 9.36
N ARG A 198 13.93 -8.66 10.41
CA ARG A 198 15.32 -8.98 10.76
C ARG A 198 15.49 -8.96 12.28
N ARG A 199 16.10 -10.00 12.85
CA ARG A 199 16.50 -10.01 14.27
C ARG A 199 17.83 -9.30 14.45
N VAL A 200 18.04 -8.71 15.62
CA VAL A 200 19.34 -8.12 15.99
C VAL A 200 20.36 -9.27 16.04
N HIS A 201 21.57 -9.04 15.50
CA HIS A 201 22.63 -10.06 15.32
C HIS A 201 22.32 -11.21 14.34
N GLN A 202 21.26 -11.10 13.54
CA GLN A 202 20.99 -12.09 12.50
C GLN A 202 22.01 -11.99 11.36
N PRO A 203 22.60 -13.12 10.90
CA PRO A 203 23.48 -13.13 9.74
C PRO A 203 22.71 -12.75 8.48
N LEU A 204 23.33 -11.92 7.63
CA LEU A 204 22.71 -11.33 6.43
C LEU A 204 22.16 -12.39 5.45
N SER A 205 22.76 -13.58 5.40
CA SER A 205 22.32 -14.69 4.55
C SER A 205 20.92 -15.21 4.90
N THR A 206 20.52 -15.14 6.18
CA THR A 206 19.19 -15.62 6.63
C THR A 206 18.10 -14.54 6.57
N VAL A 207 18.48 -13.29 6.28
CA VAL A 207 17.57 -12.14 6.23
C VAL A 207 16.51 -12.27 5.13
N PRO A 208 16.82 -12.75 3.90
CA PRO A 208 15.80 -12.92 2.86
C PRO A 208 14.66 -13.85 3.30
N TRP A 209 14.99 -14.90 4.05
CA TRP A 209 14.01 -15.86 4.54
C TRP A 209 13.12 -15.28 5.65
N SER A 210 13.69 -14.56 6.63
CA SER A 210 12.89 -13.87 7.64
C SER A 210 12.06 -12.72 7.06
N ALA A 211 12.59 -12.04 6.04
CA ALA A 211 11.86 -11.02 5.28
C ALA A 211 10.66 -11.62 4.55
N LEU A 212 10.83 -12.74 3.83
CA LEU A 212 9.74 -13.43 3.14
C LEU A 212 8.65 -13.88 4.12
N ARG A 213 9.03 -14.49 5.25
CA ARG A 213 8.07 -14.86 6.31
C ARG A 213 7.31 -13.64 6.85
N SER A 214 8.01 -12.52 7.06
CA SER A 214 7.37 -11.26 7.47
C SER A 214 6.34 -10.80 6.45
N ILE A 215 6.67 -10.84 5.16
CA ILE A 215 5.77 -10.48 4.06
C ILE A 215 4.53 -11.40 4.05
N LEU A 216 4.72 -12.71 4.19
CA LEU A 216 3.63 -13.68 4.23
C LEU A 216 2.69 -13.46 5.43
N ASP A 217 3.22 -13.08 6.59
CA ASP A 217 2.41 -12.75 7.77
C ASP A 217 1.65 -11.42 7.61
N ILE A 218 2.28 -10.40 6.99
CA ILE A 218 1.69 -9.07 6.81
C ILE A 218 0.54 -9.11 5.78
N PHE A 219 0.68 -9.92 4.73
CA PHE A 219 -0.30 -10.00 3.64
C PHE A 219 -1.75 -10.22 4.10
N PRO A 220 -2.09 -11.26 4.89
CA PRO A 220 -3.44 -11.46 5.39
C PRO A 220 -3.87 -10.35 6.35
N VAL A 221 -2.95 -9.72 7.10
CA VAL A 221 -3.28 -8.63 8.02
C VAL A 221 -3.76 -7.38 7.27
N LEU A 222 -3.18 -7.07 6.11
CA LEU A 222 -3.61 -5.95 5.27
C LEU A 222 -5.00 -6.20 4.66
N LEU A 223 -5.32 -7.44 4.30
CA LEU A 223 -6.58 -7.80 3.66
C LEU A 223 -7.69 -8.21 4.65
N SER A 224 -7.35 -8.42 5.92
CA SER A 224 -8.31 -8.82 6.95
C SER A 224 -9.23 -7.68 7.33
N ARG A 225 -10.52 -7.95 7.41
CA ARG A 225 -11.50 -6.97 7.90
C ARG A 225 -11.45 -6.86 9.43
N PRO A 226 -11.72 -5.68 10.00
CA PRO A 226 -11.98 -5.55 11.43
C PRO A 226 -13.12 -6.50 11.86
N LYS A 227 -12.96 -7.20 12.99
CA LYS A 227 -14.04 -8.03 13.56
C LYS A 227 -15.16 -7.19 14.17
N ALA A 228 -14.87 -5.93 14.52
CA ALA A 228 -15.84 -5.01 15.10
C ALA A 228 -16.97 -4.71 14.10
N ALA A 229 -18.21 -5.04 14.50
CA ALA A 229 -19.39 -5.03 13.62
C ALA A 229 -19.69 -3.68 12.96
N THR A 230 -19.33 -2.56 13.59
CA THR A 230 -19.63 -1.21 13.08
C THR A 230 -18.71 -0.81 11.94
N VAL A 231 -17.38 -0.96 12.12
CA VAL A 231 -16.39 -0.55 11.10
C VAL A 231 -16.12 -1.67 10.10
N GLY A 232 -16.08 -2.93 10.55
CA GLY A 232 -15.77 -4.09 9.69
C GLY A 232 -16.80 -4.42 8.62
N LYS A 233 -18.05 -3.95 8.78
CA LYS A 233 -19.09 -4.04 7.74
C LYS A 233 -18.93 -2.97 6.66
N LEU A 234 -18.38 -1.80 7.02
CA LEU A 234 -18.29 -0.63 6.15
C LEU A 234 -16.93 -0.49 5.47
N MET A 235 -15.86 -0.96 6.12
CA MET A 235 -14.48 -0.78 5.68
C MET A 235 -13.80 -2.15 5.55
N ALA A 236 -13.40 -2.51 4.33
CA ALA A 236 -12.64 -3.73 4.07
C ALA A 236 -11.13 -3.57 4.30
N TYR A 237 -10.62 -2.36 4.06
CA TYR A 237 -9.19 -2.03 4.07
C TYR A 237 -8.93 -0.81 4.95
N PRO A 238 -7.73 -0.67 5.54
CA PRO A 238 -7.38 0.55 6.24
C PRO A 238 -7.34 1.72 5.27
N ASP A 239 -7.82 2.88 5.71
CA ASP A 239 -7.71 4.13 4.96
C ASP A 239 -6.24 4.56 4.91
N VAL A 240 -5.58 4.51 6.07
CA VAL A 240 -4.22 4.99 6.27
C VAL A 240 -3.39 3.94 7.01
N ILE A 241 -2.15 3.76 6.54
CA ILE A 241 -1.11 3.00 7.20
C ILE A 241 -0.07 3.99 7.72
N VAL A 242 0.15 4.04 9.03
CA VAL A 242 1.14 4.91 9.66
C VAL A 242 2.33 4.08 10.14
N THR A 243 3.54 4.50 9.79
CA THR A 243 4.76 3.86 10.25
C THR A 243 5.92 4.85 10.43
N ASN A 244 6.65 4.69 11.54
CA ASN A 244 7.95 5.29 11.79
C ASN A 244 9.04 4.22 11.84
N GLY A 245 8.69 2.99 11.46
CA GLY A 245 9.36 1.78 11.90
C GLY A 245 10.52 1.33 11.01
N PRO A 246 11.39 0.45 11.53
CA PRO A 246 12.44 -0.22 10.78
C PRO A 246 11.86 -1.22 9.76
N ALA A 247 12.68 -2.08 9.16
CA ALA A 247 12.38 -2.95 7.99
C ALA A 247 10.95 -3.54 7.86
N THR A 248 10.25 -3.89 8.94
CA THR A 248 8.84 -4.32 8.88
C THR A 248 7.93 -3.22 8.30
N GLY A 249 8.10 -1.95 8.67
CA GLY A 249 7.35 -0.82 8.10
C GLY A 249 7.58 -0.67 6.60
N PHE A 250 8.81 -0.91 6.12
CA PHE A 250 9.10 -0.95 4.69
C PHE A 250 8.31 -2.06 3.97
N PHE A 251 8.27 -3.28 4.52
CA PHE A 251 7.53 -4.38 3.89
C PHE A 251 6.01 -4.16 3.90
N VAL A 252 5.47 -3.56 4.96
CA VAL A 252 4.06 -3.15 5.00
C VAL A 252 3.77 -2.14 3.89
N ALA A 253 4.61 -1.10 3.75
CA ALA A 253 4.48 -0.09 2.70
C ALA A 253 4.61 -0.69 1.29
N LEU A 254 5.59 -1.58 1.09
CA LEU A 254 5.82 -2.28 -0.17
C LEU A 254 4.60 -3.13 -0.54
N LEU A 255 4.07 -3.93 0.39
CA LEU A 255 2.88 -4.75 0.14
C LEU A 255 1.65 -3.92 -0.17
N ALA A 256 1.40 -2.85 0.60
CA ALA A 256 0.29 -1.92 0.33
C ALA A 256 0.40 -1.33 -1.08
N HIS A 257 1.61 -0.95 -1.50
CA HIS A 257 1.86 -0.44 -2.85
C HIS A 257 1.70 -1.52 -3.93
N MET A 258 2.20 -2.74 -3.71
CA MET A 258 1.99 -3.87 -4.63
C MET A 258 0.50 -4.20 -4.82
N LEU A 259 -0.27 -4.22 -3.74
CA LEU A 259 -1.71 -4.44 -3.80
C LEU A 259 -2.43 -3.38 -4.64
N LYS A 260 -1.97 -2.12 -4.61
CA LYS A 260 -2.47 -1.03 -5.47
C LYS A 260 -2.02 -1.19 -6.94
N ILE A 261 -0.78 -1.63 -7.19
CA ILE A 261 -0.27 -1.90 -8.55
C ILE A 261 -1.15 -2.93 -9.26
N PHE A 262 -1.49 -4.02 -8.57
CA PHE A 262 -2.28 -5.13 -9.12
C PHE A 262 -3.79 -4.95 -8.99
N TYR A 263 -4.27 -3.75 -8.63
CA TYR A 263 -5.71 -3.43 -8.48
C TYR A 263 -6.47 -4.33 -7.48
N VAL A 264 -5.76 -4.95 -6.53
CA VAL A 264 -6.38 -5.75 -5.45
C VAL A 264 -7.07 -4.82 -4.44
N VAL A 265 -6.47 -3.66 -4.21
CA VAL A 265 -6.94 -2.63 -3.29
C VAL A 265 -7.17 -1.32 -4.06
N PRO A 266 -8.27 -0.59 -3.77
CA PRO A 266 -8.49 0.74 -4.32
C PRO A 266 -7.35 1.72 -4.03
N GLU A 267 -7.09 2.65 -4.95
CA GLU A 267 -5.96 3.59 -4.85
C GLU A 267 -6.11 4.60 -3.70
N ASP A 268 -7.33 4.84 -3.23
CA ASP A 268 -7.67 5.72 -2.10
C ASP A 268 -7.53 5.04 -0.73
N LYS A 269 -7.24 3.73 -0.70
CA LYS A 269 -7.06 2.95 0.53
C LYS A 269 -5.59 2.58 0.72
N MET A 270 -5.25 2.14 1.94
CA MET A 270 -3.90 1.79 2.37
C MET A 270 -2.89 2.90 2.08
N GLN A 271 -3.28 4.15 2.36
CA GLN A 271 -2.41 5.30 2.15
C GLN A 271 -1.28 5.29 3.17
N VAL A 272 -0.05 5.09 2.69
CA VAL A 272 1.14 4.94 3.49
C VAL A 272 1.67 6.31 3.89
N LEU A 273 1.53 6.61 5.17
CA LEU A 273 2.18 7.72 5.86
C LEU A 273 3.44 7.20 6.56
N PHE A 274 4.59 7.60 6.04
CA PHE A 274 5.87 7.37 6.70
C PHE A 274 6.35 8.63 7.43
N ILE A 275 6.76 8.46 8.67
CA ILE A 275 7.29 9.55 9.51
C ILE A 275 8.71 9.16 9.95
N GLU A 276 9.71 9.88 9.44
CA GLU A 276 11.07 9.78 9.96
C GLU A 276 11.15 10.57 11.27
N SER A 277 11.41 9.86 12.37
CA SER A 277 11.37 10.44 13.71
C SER A 277 12.67 11.12 14.13
N TRP A 278 12.63 11.85 15.25
CA TRP A 278 13.78 12.50 15.88
C TRP A 278 14.95 11.57 16.22
N ALA A 279 14.77 10.26 16.15
CA ALA A 279 15.86 9.29 16.26
C ALA A 279 16.99 9.54 15.23
N ARG A 280 16.73 10.29 14.14
CA ARG A 280 17.71 10.60 13.10
C ARG A 280 17.73 12.09 12.76
N ILE A 281 18.73 12.79 13.28
CA ILE A 281 18.85 14.26 13.17
C ILE A 281 19.74 14.73 12.00
N LYS A 282 20.59 13.86 11.44
CA LYS A 282 21.56 14.24 10.36
C LYS A 282 21.21 13.69 8.97
N THR A 283 20.56 12.54 8.91
CA THR A 283 20.28 11.80 7.67
C THR A 283 19.06 10.92 7.85
N LEU A 284 18.31 10.64 6.78
CA LEU A 284 17.26 9.61 6.79
C LEU A 284 17.79 8.25 7.29
N SER A 285 16.93 7.49 7.96
CA SER A 285 17.17 6.09 8.29
C SER A 285 17.34 5.26 7.01
N LEU A 286 17.87 4.04 7.12
CA LEU A 286 17.97 3.16 5.95
C LEU A 286 16.59 2.92 5.32
N THR A 287 15.57 2.66 6.16
CA THR A 287 14.17 2.55 5.73
C THR A 287 13.71 3.84 5.05
N GLY A 288 13.97 5.00 5.66
CA GLY A 288 13.62 6.30 5.10
C GLY A 288 14.27 6.54 3.73
N LYS A 289 15.55 6.19 3.56
CA LYS A 289 16.23 6.27 2.25
C LYS A 289 15.57 5.35 1.23
N LEU A 290 15.29 4.10 1.58
CA LEU A 290 14.62 3.15 0.67
C LEU A 290 13.25 3.69 0.24
N LEU A 291 12.44 4.15 1.19
CA LEU A 291 11.12 4.71 0.91
C LEU A 291 11.19 6.00 0.09
N TYR A 292 12.20 6.83 0.33
CA TYR A 292 12.45 8.07 -0.40
C TYR A 292 12.78 7.77 -1.87
N TYR A 293 13.74 6.90 -2.13
CA TYR A 293 14.16 6.58 -3.50
C TYR A 293 13.12 5.76 -4.28
N THR A 294 12.42 4.85 -3.60
CA THR A 294 11.36 4.07 -4.25
C THR A 294 10.08 4.86 -4.48
N GLY A 295 9.89 6.00 -3.81
CA GLY A 295 8.66 6.79 -3.92
C GLY A 295 7.39 6.01 -3.56
N ILE A 296 7.51 5.00 -2.70
CA ILE A 296 6.40 4.15 -2.26
C ILE A 296 5.41 4.90 -1.35
N PRO A 297 5.86 5.63 -0.30
CA PRO A 297 4.94 6.32 0.60
C PRO A 297 4.04 7.30 -0.14
N ASP A 298 2.79 7.37 0.28
CA ASP A 298 1.86 8.36 -0.24
C ASP A 298 2.06 9.73 0.44
N LEU A 299 2.54 9.74 1.69
CA LEU A 299 3.02 10.92 2.40
C LEU A 299 4.29 10.58 3.18
N PHE A 300 5.35 11.36 2.96
CA PHE A 300 6.62 11.23 3.69
C PHE A 300 6.85 12.51 4.49
N LEU A 301 6.86 12.35 5.81
CA LEU A 301 7.16 13.41 6.75
C LEU A 301 8.50 13.17 7.47
N VAL A 302 9.19 14.24 7.81
CA VAL A 302 10.43 14.22 8.59
C VAL A 302 10.27 15.17 9.77
N GLN A 303 10.58 14.72 10.99
CA GLN A 303 10.44 15.58 12.16
C GLN A 303 11.58 16.60 12.31
N HIS A 304 12.80 16.23 11.91
CA HIS A 304 13.96 17.13 12.00
C HIS A 304 14.03 18.08 10.82
N GLU A 305 14.06 19.39 11.08
CA GLU A 305 14.03 20.43 10.05
C GLU A 305 15.19 20.34 9.06
N ASP A 306 16.43 20.19 9.53
CA ASP A 306 17.59 20.13 8.62
C ASP A 306 17.54 18.92 7.68
N VAL A 307 17.00 17.80 8.14
CA VAL A 307 16.83 16.61 7.31
C VAL A 307 15.70 16.84 6.33
N ALA A 308 14.58 17.43 6.77
CA ALA A 308 13.47 17.79 5.89
C ALA A 308 13.96 18.70 4.75
N ARG A 309 14.69 19.78 5.07
CA ARG A 309 15.27 20.71 4.09
C ARG A 309 16.25 20.02 3.15
N LYS A 310 17.17 19.21 3.68
CA LYS A 310 18.18 18.51 2.89
C LYS A 310 17.59 17.57 1.84
N TYR A 311 16.45 16.94 2.12
CA TYR A 311 15.79 15.99 1.23
C TYR A 311 14.55 16.56 0.53
N GLY A 312 14.25 17.86 0.70
CA GLY A 312 13.05 18.49 0.12
C GLY A 312 11.73 17.89 0.62
N LEU A 313 11.71 17.40 1.86
CA LEU A 313 10.56 16.74 2.48
C LEU A 313 9.81 17.70 3.42
N LEU A 314 8.54 17.39 3.69
CA LEU A 314 7.73 18.17 4.62
C LEU A 314 8.19 17.94 6.06
N ASN A 315 8.41 19.05 6.77
CA ASN A 315 8.72 19.03 8.19
C ASN A 315 7.43 18.78 9.00
N ALA A 316 7.42 17.72 9.81
CA ALA A 316 6.31 17.40 10.73
C ALA A 316 6.47 18.00 12.14
N GLY A 317 7.63 18.54 12.46
CA GLY A 317 7.92 19.15 13.76
C GLY A 317 7.90 18.15 14.93
N TRP A 318 7.60 18.69 16.11
CA TRP A 318 7.99 18.07 17.37
C TRP A 318 7.31 16.75 17.68
N LEU A 319 6.01 16.58 17.46
CA LEU A 319 5.33 15.28 17.57
C LEU A 319 3.86 15.48 17.20
N VAL A 320 3.53 15.33 15.91
CA VAL A 320 2.18 15.33 15.31
C VAL A 320 1.02 15.89 16.18
N LEU A 321 0.99 17.22 16.37
CA LEU A 321 -0.17 18.12 16.49
C LEU A 321 0.36 19.58 16.54
N PRO A 322 -0.43 20.64 16.25
CA PRO A 322 -1.90 20.67 16.14
C PRO A 322 -2.44 21.44 14.91
N SER A 323 -3.75 21.69 14.91
CA SER A 323 -4.51 22.67 14.10
C SER A 323 -4.00 24.12 14.20
N VAL A 324 -2.68 24.33 14.17
CA VAL A 324 -2.00 25.61 14.40
C VAL A 324 -0.88 25.74 13.36
N LEU A 325 -1.24 25.63 12.09
CA LEU A 325 -0.64 26.45 11.03
C LEU A 325 -1.20 27.89 11.08
N ARG A 326 -1.71 28.34 12.24
CA ARG A 326 -2.07 29.74 12.46
C ARG A 326 -1.19 30.28 13.58
N THR A 327 -0.48 31.35 13.21
CA THR A 327 0.13 32.36 14.07
C THR A 327 1.43 31.99 14.79
N ARG A 328 2.52 32.48 14.18
CA ARG A 328 3.78 32.93 14.78
C ARG A 328 4.73 31.85 15.29
N VAL A 329 5.70 31.46 14.45
CA VAL A 329 7.14 31.60 14.76
C VAL A 329 7.89 31.83 13.44
N VAL A 330 7.78 33.04 12.91
CA VAL A 330 8.84 33.71 12.14
C VAL A 330 8.91 35.10 12.76
N GLN A 331 9.79 35.25 13.73
CA GLN A 331 10.57 36.44 13.95
C GLN A 331 12.01 35.98 14.04
#